data_AF-A0A7Y5KYV8-F1
#
_entry.id   AF-A0A7Y5KYV8-F1
#
_cell.length_a   1.000
_cell.length_b   1.000
_cell.length_c   1.000
_cell.angle_alpha   90.00
_cell.angle_beta   90.00
_cell.angle_gamma   90.00
#
_symmetry.space_group_name_H-M   'P 1'
#
loop_
_entity.id
_entity.type
_entity.pdbx_description
1 polymer ?
#
loop_
_entity_poly.entity_id
_entity_poly.type
_entity_poly.pdbx_seq_one_letter_code
_entity_poly.pdbx_strand_id
1 'polypeptide(L)'
;MPGSSERSSASPGAVAILAFVIGVASIIGIAVLRGPYGPAEAVASAQGADDEGDRPGNGRSKASSSASASHSSSARVSSTTAAEASTGEPAATAEPEVASDAETALAQFKDRWRARDTKGAIAAAERLAELDKDAFKDNDLQSDLVGLTQQMSQMPGKEAERVFTLLTKKTAPYGLDVLLYLVTNKGGSLAADISEKLLEKPEILQRGTKAMQVAYKLRKASCPKKKDFFKEAGEVGDRRALGQLQIISKTSCGRRNTCCYEKDKDLDAAEAAIEARLGQ
;
A
#
# COMPACT_ATOMS: atom_id res chain seq x y z
N MET A 1 -1.48 61.85 8.38
CA MET A 1 -2.58 62.28 9.27
C MET A 1 -3.50 61.09 9.48
N PRO A 2 -3.77 60.70 10.74
CA PRO A 2 -4.57 59.54 11.11
C PRO A 2 -6.06 59.86 10.99
N GLY A 3 -6.86 58.91 10.51
CA GLY A 3 -8.31 59.05 10.32
C GLY A 3 -9.05 57.92 11.03
N SER A 4 -9.76 58.30 12.08
CA SER A 4 -10.39 57.51 13.14
C SER A 4 -11.54 56.59 12.70
N SER A 5 -11.64 55.48 13.43
CA SER A 5 -12.83 54.95 14.11
C SER A 5 -14.22 55.03 13.45
N GLU A 6 -14.80 53.86 13.16
CA GLU A 6 -16.22 53.63 13.46
C GLU A 6 -16.41 52.33 14.25
N ARG A 7 -17.12 52.49 15.37
CA ARG A 7 -17.61 51.45 16.28
C ARG A 7 -18.99 51.01 15.82
N SER A 8 -19.43 49.90 16.41
CA SER A 8 -20.84 49.56 16.73
C SER A 8 -21.50 48.55 15.79
N SER A 9 -21.78 47.34 16.28
CA SER A 9 -23.01 47.09 17.03
C SER A 9 -23.04 45.65 17.52
N ALA A 10 -23.27 45.50 18.83
CA ALA A 10 -23.48 44.22 19.48
C ALA A 10 -24.95 43.79 19.31
N SER A 11 -25.18 42.49 19.15
CA SER A 11 -26.50 41.87 19.31
C SER A 11 -26.39 40.76 20.35
N PRO A 12 -27.19 40.77 21.43
CA PRO A 12 -27.20 39.71 22.42
C PRO A 12 -28.27 38.66 22.09
N GLY A 13 -28.03 37.43 22.55
CA GLY A 13 -29.10 36.56 23.00
C GLY A 13 -29.38 35.32 22.14
N ALA A 14 -28.92 34.16 22.62
CA ALA A 14 -29.77 33.03 23.00
C ALA A 14 -28.88 31.83 23.35
N VAL A 15 -28.41 31.78 24.59
CA VAL A 15 -27.77 30.58 25.16
C VAL A 15 -28.89 29.70 25.72
N ALA A 16 -29.21 28.61 25.02
CA ALA A 16 -30.09 27.58 25.55
C ALA A 16 -29.28 26.68 26.50
N ILE A 17 -29.44 26.92 27.80
CA ILE A 17 -28.95 26.07 28.88
C ILE A 17 -29.88 24.85 28.95
N LEU A 18 -29.39 23.70 28.52
CA LEU A 18 -30.08 22.42 28.70
C LEU A 18 -29.49 21.72 29.92
N ALA A 19 -30.18 21.86 31.05
CA ALA A 19 -29.90 21.17 32.29
C ALA A 19 -30.22 19.67 32.12
N PHE A 20 -29.20 18.81 32.19
CA PHE A 20 -29.41 17.39 32.45
C PHE A 20 -29.03 17.07 33.90
N VAL A 21 -30.04 16.58 34.60
CA VAL A 21 -30.07 16.23 36.01
C VAL A 21 -29.14 15.04 36.26
N ILE A 22 -28.31 15.20 37.29
CA ILE A 22 -27.44 14.19 37.89
C ILE A 22 -28.24 13.39 38.93
N GLY A 23 -28.08 12.06 38.91
CA GLY A 23 -28.43 11.13 39.98
C GLY A 23 -28.56 9.71 39.41
N VAL A 24 -27.97 8.64 39.93
CA VAL A 24 -27.43 8.34 41.26
C VAL A 24 -26.40 7.18 41.15
N ALA A 25 -25.35 7.29 41.96
CA ALA A 25 -24.48 6.27 42.57
C ALA A 25 -24.22 4.91 41.89
N SER A 26 -22.95 4.67 41.59
CA SER A 26 -22.29 3.40 41.94
C SER A 26 -20.88 3.66 42.42
N ILE A 27 -20.71 3.56 43.74
CA ILE A 27 -19.46 3.30 44.43
C ILE A 27 -19.05 1.88 44.07
N ILE A 28 -17.78 1.64 43.71
CA ILE A 28 -16.93 0.48 44.08
C ILE A 28 -15.65 0.50 43.23
N GLY A 29 -14.50 0.60 43.90
CA GLY A 29 -13.26 -0.08 43.52
C GLY A 29 -12.41 0.51 42.40
N ILE A 30 -11.57 1.50 42.73
CA ILE A 30 -10.33 1.72 41.97
C ILE A 30 -9.35 0.59 42.37
N ALA A 31 -9.44 -0.53 41.68
CA ALA A 31 -8.38 -1.53 41.66
C ALA A 31 -7.37 -1.10 40.59
N VAL A 32 -6.22 -0.63 41.07
CA VAL A 32 -4.99 -0.46 40.30
C VAL A 32 -4.60 -1.82 39.73
N LEU A 33 -4.85 -2.04 38.44
CA LEU A 33 -4.18 -3.06 37.64
C LEU A 33 -3.30 -2.37 36.60
N ARG A 34 -2.16 -1.87 37.08
CA ARG A 34 -0.94 -1.82 36.28
C ARG A 34 -0.56 -3.27 35.94
N GLY A 35 -0.96 -3.73 34.76
CA GLY A 35 -0.48 -4.96 34.13
C GLY A 35 0.62 -4.66 33.11
N PRO A 36 1.55 -5.60 32.84
CA PRO A 36 2.95 -5.30 32.60
C PRO A 36 3.25 -5.02 31.12
N TYR A 37 3.19 -3.75 30.73
CA TYR A 37 4.05 -3.29 29.64
C TYR A 37 5.41 -2.99 30.25
N GLY A 38 6.33 -3.93 30.02
CA GLY A 38 7.74 -3.76 30.36
C GLY A 38 8.32 -2.50 29.70
N PRO A 39 9.31 -1.87 30.34
CA PRO A 39 9.89 -0.64 29.82
C PRO A 39 10.53 -0.92 28.46
N ALA A 40 10.09 -0.17 27.44
CA ALA A 40 10.95 0.13 26.31
C ALA A 40 12.14 0.91 26.89
N GLU A 41 13.29 0.24 27.01
CA GLU A 41 14.55 0.91 27.27
C GLU A 41 14.81 1.89 26.13
N ALA A 42 14.51 3.15 26.41
CA ALA A 42 15.18 4.27 25.80
C ALA A 42 16.66 4.17 26.16
N VAL A 43 17.48 3.68 25.23
CA VAL A 43 18.92 3.90 25.26
C VAL A 43 19.17 5.37 24.92
N ALA A 44 19.04 6.21 25.95
CA ALA A 44 19.81 7.44 26.07
C ALA A 44 21.24 7.03 26.44
N SER A 45 22.15 7.01 25.46
CA SER A 45 23.58 7.05 25.75
C SER A 45 24.00 8.51 25.85
N ALA A 46 24.45 8.83 27.05
CA ALA A 46 24.92 10.12 27.50
C ALA A 46 26.13 10.62 26.70
N GLN A 47 26.20 11.95 26.67
CA GLN A 47 27.35 12.76 26.32
C GLN A 47 28.55 12.37 27.19
N GLY A 48 29.69 12.12 26.55
CA GLY A 48 31.02 12.20 27.13
C GLY A 48 31.80 13.20 26.28
N ALA A 49 32.23 14.28 26.92
CA ALA A 49 33.09 15.30 26.37
C ALA A 49 34.55 14.83 26.33
N ASP A 50 35.34 15.56 25.53
CA ASP A 50 36.80 15.69 25.56
C ASP A 50 37.63 14.55 24.94
N ASP A 51 37.99 14.71 23.66
CA ASP A 51 39.38 14.46 23.20
C ASP A 51 39.68 15.30 21.95
N GLU A 52 40.40 16.40 22.19
CA GLU A 52 40.95 17.30 21.19
C GLU A 52 42.23 16.67 20.63
N GLY A 53 42.10 15.91 19.54
CA GLY A 53 43.17 15.11 18.94
C GLY A 53 43.30 15.33 17.43
N ASP A 54 43.96 16.44 17.08
CA ASP A 54 44.79 16.66 15.89
C ASP A 54 44.88 15.51 14.86
N ARG A 55 44.31 15.69 13.66
CA ARG A 55 44.80 15.00 12.47
C ARG A 55 44.55 15.77 11.17
N PRO A 56 45.56 15.83 10.26
CA PRO A 56 45.62 16.83 9.21
C PRO A 56 44.97 16.35 7.91
N GLY A 57 44.43 17.34 7.17
CA GLY A 57 44.89 17.61 5.81
C GLY A 57 44.67 16.57 4.71
N ASN A 58 43.89 17.02 3.73
CA ASN A 58 44.23 16.98 2.30
C ASN A 58 43.95 15.65 1.55
N GLY A 59 42.93 15.68 0.68
CA GLY A 59 42.56 14.52 -0.13
C GLY A 59 41.64 14.82 -1.32
N ARG A 60 41.98 15.88 -2.07
CA ARG A 60 41.42 16.26 -3.37
C ARG A 60 41.43 15.08 -4.36
N SER A 61 40.28 14.48 -4.64
CA SER A 61 40.06 13.58 -5.80
C SER A 61 39.05 14.25 -6.73
N LYS A 62 39.51 15.16 -7.59
CA LYS A 62 39.70 14.96 -9.03
C LYS A 62 38.51 14.29 -9.72
N ALA A 63 37.77 15.15 -10.44
CA ALA A 63 36.95 14.81 -11.57
C ALA A 63 37.67 13.83 -12.52
N SER A 64 36.93 12.82 -13.00
CA SER A 64 37.25 12.15 -14.25
C SER A 64 36.01 12.09 -15.12
N SER A 65 36.04 12.97 -16.11
CA SER A 65 35.25 12.95 -17.33
C SER A 65 35.63 11.75 -18.21
N SER A 66 34.79 11.49 -19.22
CA SER A 66 34.94 10.58 -20.38
C SER A 66 34.23 9.23 -20.19
N ALA A 67 33.43 8.70 -21.12
CA ALA A 67 33.34 8.97 -22.55
C ALA A 67 31.95 8.61 -23.12
N SER A 68 31.60 9.34 -24.19
CA SER A 68 30.58 9.02 -25.17
C SER A 68 30.75 7.62 -25.79
N ALA A 69 29.63 6.94 -26.03
CA ALA A 69 29.53 5.95 -27.11
C ALA A 69 28.18 6.09 -27.80
N SER A 70 28.18 6.88 -28.89
CA SER A 70 27.15 6.91 -29.91
C SER A 70 27.05 5.54 -30.58
N HIS A 71 25.86 4.94 -30.63
CA HIS A 71 25.53 3.91 -31.63
C HIS A 71 24.25 4.30 -32.34
N SER A 72 24.44 4.94 -33.50
CA SER A 72 23.48 4.94 -34.59
C SER A 72 23.45 3.54 -35.21
N SER A 73 22.27 2.98 -35.43
CA SER A 73 22.04 2.07 -36.56
C SER A 73 20.56 2.06 -36.94
N SER A 74 20.32 2.72 -38.08
CA SER A 74 19.14 2.61 -38.92
C SER A 74 18.90 1.17 -39.35
N ALA A 75 17.64 0.73 -39.30
CA ALA A 75 17.10 -0.19 -40.29
C ALA A 75 15.61 0.14 -40.50
N ARG A 76 15.34 0.93 -41.54
CA ARG A 76 14.01 1.01 -42.17
C ARG A 76 13.81 -0.29 -42.95
N VAL A 77 12.73 -1.01 -42.67
CA VAL A 77 12.20 -2.02 -43.59
C VAL A 77 10.76 -1.65 -43.88
N SER A 78 10.55 -1.12 -45.09
CA SER A 78 9.26 -1.00 -45.73
C SER A 78 8.76 -2.40 -46.11
N SER A 79 7.52 -2.73 -45.76
CA SER A 79 6.79 -3.82 -46.39
C SER A 79 5.39 -3.34 -46.74
N THR A 80 5.23 -3.01 -48.01
CA THR A 80 3.98 -2.80 -48.72
C THR A 80 3.41 -4.17 -49.07
N THR A 81 2.24 -4.53 -48.53
CA THR A 81 1.43 -5.66 -49.03
C THR A 81 -0.03 -5.28 -48.80
N ALA A 82 -0.65 -4.67 -49.81
CA ALA A 82 -1.51 -5.29 -50.82
C ALA A 82 -2.92 -5.60 -50.26
N ALA A 83 -3.88 -4.87 -50.81
CA ALA A 83 -5.28 -4.93 -50.53
C ALA A 83 -5.90 -6.22 -51.10
N GLU A 84 -6.69 -6.91 -50.27
CA GLU A 84 -7.74 -7.82 -50.75
C GLU A 84 -9.07 -7.37 -50.13
N ALA A 85 -9.95 -6.96 -51.04
CA ALA A 85 -11.33 -6.62 -50.76
C ALA A 85 -12.10 -7.91 -50.46
N SER A 86 -12.66 -8.02 -49.25
CA SER A 86 -13.71 -8.99 -48.96
C SER A 86 -14.99 -8.25 -48.63
N THR A 87 -15.92 -8.34 -49.58
CA THR A 87 -17.27 -7.81 -49.52
C THR A 87 -18.18 -8.81 -48.82
N GLY A 88 -18.86 -8.36 -47.76
CA GLY A 88 -20.15 -8.91 -47.33
C GLY A 88 -20.13 -9.73 -46.05
N GLU A 89 -20.64 -9.15 -44.95
CA GLU A 89 -21.88 -9.60 -44.29
C GLU A 89 -22.24 -8.62 -43.14
N PRO A 90 -23.35 -7.88 -43.21
CA PRO A 90 -23.75 -6.96 -42.16
C PRO A 90 -24.59 -7.70 -41.11
N ALA A 91 -23.94 -8.23 -40.08
CA ALA A 91 -24.60 -8.70 -38.88
C ALA A 91 -24.24 -7.77 -37.71
N ALA A 92 -25.27 -7.11 -37.19
CA ALA A 92 -25.19 -6.07 -36.18
C ALA A 92 -24.44 -6.53 -34.91
N THR A 93 -23.31 -5.89 -34.60
CA THR A 93 -22.65 -5.96 -33.30
C THR A 93 -22.79 -4.60 -32.62
N ALA A 94 -23.88 -4.43 -31.88
CA ALA A 94 -24.06 -3.30 -30.97
C ALA A 94 -23.53 -3.69 -29.59
N GLU A 95 -22.28 -3.36 -29.30
CA GLU A 95 -21.74 -3.20 -27.94
C GLU A 95 -20.40 -2.45 -28.06
N PRO A 96 -20.36 -1.12 -27.82
CA PRO A 96 -19.54 -0.63 -26.70
C PRO A 96 -19.98 0.77 -26.18
N GLU A 97 -20.95 0.89 -25.28
CA GLU A 97 -21.15 2.15 -24.53
C GLU A 97 -20.56 2.10 -23.12
N VAL A 98 -20.45 0.92 -22.50
CA VAL A 98 -19.96 0.82 -21.11
C VAL A 98 -18.44 1.06 -21.00
N ALA A 99 -17.69 0.74 -22.05
CA ALA A 99 -16.23 0.95 -22.07
C ALA A 99 -15.86 2.43 -21.97
N SER A 100 -16.65 3.35 -22.52
CA SER A 100 -16.31 4.78 -22.50
C SER A 100 -16.39 5.39 -21.11
N ASP A 101 -17.31 4.92 -20.27
CA ASP A 101 -17.53 5.48 -18.93
C ASP A 101 -16.42 5.06 -17.96
N ALA A 102 -16.00 3.79 -18.01
CA ALA A 102 -14.91 3.27 -17.17
C ALA A 102 -13.56 3.91 -17.55
N GLU A 103 -13.26 4.01 -18.85
CA GLU A 103 -12.07 4.70 -19.34
C GLU A 103 -12.06 6.18 -18.94
N THR A 104 -13.22 6.85 -19.04
CA THR A 104 -13.38 8.25 -18.59
C THR A 104 -13.14 8.37 -17.09
N ALA A 105 -13.69 7.47 -16.27
CA ALA A 105 -13.49 7.48 -14.82
C ALA A 105 -12.02 7.24 -14.44
N LEU A 106 -11.33 6.33 -15.15
CA LEU A 106 -9.89 6.09 -14.97
C LEU A 106 -9.06 7.32 -15.35
N ALA A 107 -9.36 7.96 -16.48
CA ALA A 107 -8.71 9.21 -16.89
C ALA A 107 -8.91 10.31 -15.85
N GLN A 108 -10.15 10.49 -15.36
CA GLN A 108 -10.46 11.45 -14.30
C GLN A 108 -9.71 11.15 -13.00
N PHE A 109 -9.59 9.89 -12.60
CA PHE A 109 -8.78 9.50 -11.45
C PHE A 109 -7.32 9.94 -11.63
N LYS A 110 -6.70 9.57 -12.76
CA LYS A 110 -5.29 9.89 -13.06
C LYS A 110 -5.06 11.40 -13.10
N ASP A 111 -5.95 12.16 -13.74
CA ASP A 111 -5.82 13.61 -13.85
C ASP A 111 -5.97 14.32 -12.50
N ARG A 112 -6.96 13.92 -11.69
CA ARG A 112 -7.15 14.48 -10.34
C ARG A 112 -6.01 14.12 -9.41
N TRP A 113 -5.48 12.90 -9.51
CA TRP A 113 -4.31 12.48 -8.76
C TRP A 113 -3.08 13.33 -9.10
N ARG A 114 -2.82 13.56 -10.40
CA ARG A 114 -1.74 14.48 -10.85
C ARG A 114 -1.95 15.91 -10.38
N ALA A 115 -3.20 16.39 -10.39
CA ALA A 115 -3.57 17.71 -9.92
C ALA A 115 -3.55 17.86 -8.39
N ARG A 116 -3.18 16.81 -7.64
CA ARG A 116 -3.23 16.75 -6.16
C ARG A 116 -4.62 17.00 -5.57
N ASP A 117 -5.68 16.86 -6.37
CA ASP A 117 -7.06 16.84 -5.90
C ASP A 117 -7.40 15.46 -5.35
N THR A 118 -7.02 15.23 -4.09
CA THR A 118 -7.14 13.93 -3.45
C THR A 118 -8.58 13.53 -3.18
N LYS A 119 -9.45 14.49 -2.84
CA LYS A 119 -10.87 14.25 -2.65
C LYS A 119 -11.53 13.86 -3.96
N GLY A 120 -11.20 14.58 -5.03
CA GLY A 120 -11.69 14.27 -6.36
C GLY A 120 -11.16 12.94 -6.88
N ALA A 121 -9.89 12.59 -6.59
CA ALA A 121 -9.31 11.30 -6.96
C ALA A 121 -10.03 10.14 -6.25
N ILE A 122 -10.32 10.25 -4.95
CA ILE A 122 -11.12 9.24 -4.23
C ILE A 122 -12.50 9.07 -4.87
N ALA A 123 -13.19 10.17 -5.18
CA ALA A 123 -14.51 10.11 -5.82
C ALA A 123 -14.45 9.45 -7.21
N ALA A 124 -13.42 9.75 -8.00
CA ALA A 124 -13.21 9.12 -9.31
C ALA A 124 -12.88 7.63 -9.17
N ALA A 125 -12.07 7.24 -8.19
CA ALA A 125 -11.77 5.83 -7.91
C ALA A 125 -13.00 5.06 -7.39
N GLU A 126 -13.84 5.69 -6.56
CA GLU A 126 -15.13 5.11 -6.14
C GLU A 126 -16.06 4.90 -7.32
N ARG A 127 -16.13 5.87 -8.26
CA ARG A 127 -16.91 5.74 -9.50
C ARG A 127 -16.35 4.65 -10.41
N LEU A 128 -15.03 4.58 -10.57
CA LEU A 128 -14.37 3.53 -11.33
C LEU A 128 -14.70 2.15 -10.76
N ALA A 129 -14.67 1.98 -9.43
CA ALA A 129 -15.01 0.71 -8.77
C ALA A 129 -16.47 0.26 -8.96
N GLU A 130 -17.37 1.19 -9.27
CA GLU A 130 -18.77 0.91 -9.59
C GLU A 130 -18.96 0.50 -11.06
N LEU A 131 -18.11 1.01 -11.96
CA LEU A 131 -18.16 0.79 -13.40
C LEU A 131 -17.36 -0.45 -13.83
N ASP A 132 -16.11 -0.54 -13.38
CA ASP A 132 -15.16 -1.59 -13.73
C ASP A 132 -14.26 -1.92 -12.53
N LYS A 133 -14.50 -3.10 -11.93
CA LYS A 133 -13.69 -3.61 -10.83
C LYS A 133 -12.37 -4.23 -11.29
N ASP A 134 -12.32 -4.73 -12.52
CA ASP A 134 -11.13 -5.38 -13.08
C ASP A 134 -10.08 -4.36 -13.51
N ALA A 135 -10.46 -3.09 -13.71
CA ALA A 135 -9.51 -1.98 -13.83
C ALA A 135 -8.47 -1.96 -12.69
N PHE A 136 -8.86 -2.38 -11.47
CA PHE A 136 -7.96 -2.43 -10.30
C PHE A 136 -6.91 -3.54 -10.37
N LYS A 137 -6.95 -4.42 -11.38
CA LYS A 137 -5.87 -5.36 -11.68
C LYS A 137 -4.65 -4.67 -12.30
N ASP A 138 -4.83 -3.48 -12.87
CA ASP A 138 -3.75 -2.71 -13.48
C ASP A 138 -2.69 -2.27 -12.46
N ASN A 139 -1.42 -2.55 -12.75
CA ASN A 139 -0.32 -2.27 -11.82
C ASN A 139 -0.08 -0.76 -11.64
N ASP A 140 -0.28 0.03 -12.69
CA ASP A 140 -0.11 1.48 -12.61
C ASP A 140 -1.17 2.10 -11.71
N LEU A 141 -2.44 1.70 -11.89
CA LEU A 141 -3.53 2.10 -11.00
C LEU A 141 -3.29 1.66 -9.55
N GLN A 142 -2.81 0.44 -9.31
CA GLN A 142 -2.46 -0.01 -7.95
C GLN A 142 -1.36 0.84 -7.34
N SER A 143 -0.32 1.19 -8.10
CA SER A 143 0.76 2.07 -7.65
C SER A 143 0.25 3.46 -7.27
N ASP A 144 -0.65 4.04 -8.08
CA ASP A 144 -1.30 5.32 -7.78
C ASP A 144 -2.16 5.24 -6.51
N LEU A 145 -2.90 4.14 -6.33
CA LEU A 145 -3.70 3.91 -5.11
C LEU A 145 -2.83 3.78 -3.86
N VAL A 146 -1.66 3.12 -3.94
CA VAL A 146 -0.69 3.10 -2.84
C VAL A 146 -0.30 4.53 -2.46
N GLY A 147 0.07 5.36 -3.45
CA GLY A 147 0.43 6.76 -3.23
C GLY A 147 -0.71 7.56 -2.59
N LEU A 148 -1.93 7.41 -3.11
CA LEU A 148 -3.13 8.06 -2.57
C LEU A 148 -3.38 7.62 -1.12
N THR A 149 -3.36 6.33 -0.82
CA THR A 149 -3.60 5.81 0.55
C THR A 149 -2.54 6.28 1.54
N GLN A 150 -1.26 6.33 1.15
CA GLN A 150 -0.20 6.87 1.99
C GLN A 150 -0.38 8.36 2.28
N GLN A 151 -0.77 9.15 1.28
CA GLN A 151 -1.04 10.57 1.45
C GLN A 151 -2.27 10.79 2.34
N MET A 152 -3.35 10.03 2.14
CA MET A 152 -4.59 10.22 2.90
C MET A 152 -4.45 9.86 4.36
N SER A 153 -3.64 8.84 4.67
CA SER A 153 -3.42 8.40 6.05
C SER A 153 -2.74 9.47 6.91
N GLN A 154 -2.03 10.43 6.31
CA GLN A 154 -1.36 11.53 7.02
C GLN A 154 -2.26 12.74 7.26
N MET A 155 -3.43 12.81 6.60
CA MET A 155 -4.35 13.92 6.75
C MET A 155 -5.45 13.57 7.76
N PRO A 156 -5.80 14.49 8.68
CA PRO A 156 -6.96 14.30 9.53
C PRO A 156 -8.24 14.38 8.68
N GLY A 157 -9.19 13.48 8.91
CA GLY A 157 -10.49 13.52 8.24
C GLY A 157 -11.08 12.16 7.94
N LYS A 158 -12.22 12.17 7.23
CA LYS A 158 -12.95 10.97 6.80
C LYS A 158 -12.38 10.39 5.52
N GLU A 159 -11.51 11.12 4.84
CA GLU A 159 -10.91 10.78 3.56
C GLU A 159 -10.03 9.53 3.66
N ALA A 160 -9.26 9.38 4.75
CA ALA A 160 -8.52 8.16 5.05
C ALA A 160 -9.45 6.95 5.19
N GLU A 161 -10.53 7.08 5.97
CA GLU A 161 -11.51 6.00 6.14
C GLU A 161 -12.19 5.63 4.81
N ARG A 162 -12.50 6.62 3.96
CA ARG A 162 -13.06 6.39 2.62
C ARG A 162 -12.13 5.58 1.75
N VAL A 163 -10.84 5.91 1.69
CA VAL A 163 -9.90 5.15 0.83
C VAL A 163 -9.73 3.71 1.33
N PHE A 164 -9.65 3.47 2.63
CA PHE A 164 -9.60 2.11 3.17
C PHE A 164 -10.91 1.34 2.97
N THR A 165 -12.06 2.02 3.03
CA THR A 165 -13.37 1.43 2.73
C THR A 165 -13.48 1.06 1.27
N LEU A 166 -13.01 1.91 0.36
CA LEU A 166 -12.92 1.64 -1.08
C LEU A 166 -12.11 0.35 -1.31
N LEU A 167 -10.90 0.27 -0.75
CA LEU A 167 -9.99 -0.88 -0.90
C LEU A 167 -10.56 -2.19 -0.34
N THR A 168 -11.24 -2.14 0.80
CA THR A 168 -11.72 -3.35 1.50
C THR A 168 -13.10 -3.84 1.06
N LYS A 169 -13.96 -2.93 0.57
CA LYS A 169 -15.37 -3.26 0.25
C LYS A 169 -15.72 -3.18 -1.22
N LYS A 170 -15.20 -2.19 -1.94
CA LYS A 170 -15.63 -1.91 -3.32
C LYS A 170 -14.71 -2.54 -4.37
N THR A 171 -13.42 -2.65 -4.07
CA THR A 171 -12.40 -3.09 -5.04
C THR A 171 -11.77 -4.44 -4.72
N ALA A 172 -12.35 -5.21 -3.79
CA ALA A 172 -11.91 -6.58 -3.54
C ALA A 172 -12.13 -7.46 -4.80
N PRO A 173 -11.18 -8.35 -5.15
CA PRO A 173 -10.00 -8.73 -4.36
C PRO A 173 -8.78 -7.80 -4.54
N TYR A 174 -8.70 -7.02 -5.61
CA TYR A 174 -7.49 -6.27 -5.97
C TYR A 174 -7.12 -5.14 -4.99
N GLY A 175 -8.12 -4.49 -4.38
CA GLY A 175 -7.88 -3.49 -3.34
C GLY A 175 -7.17 -4.05 -2.11
N LEU A 176 -7.33 -5.34 -1.83
CA LEU A 176 -6.61 -6.02 -0.76
C LEU A 176 -5.15 -6.30 -1.11
N ASP A 177 -4.82 -6.37 -2.40
CA ASP A 177 -3.44 -6.52 -2.86
C ASP A 177 -2.65 -5.23 -2.60
N VAL A 178 -3.30 -4.06 -2.76
CA VAL A 178 -2.77 -2.75 -2.35
C VAL A 178 -2.49 -2.72 -0.84
N LEU A 179 -3.40 -3.22 -0.01
CA LEU A 179 -3.19 -3.30 1.44
C LEU A 179 -2.01 -4.22 1.78
N LEU A 180 -1.91 -5.39 1.15
CA LEU A 180 -0.78 -6.29 1.36
C LEU A 180 0.54 -5.62 0.97
N TYR A 181 0.57 -4.91 -0.16
CA TYR A 181 1.75 -4.16 -0.62
C TYR A 181 2.19 -3.08 0.38
N LEU A 182 1.23 -2.33 0.94
CA LEU A 182 1.52 -1.34 1.99
C LEU A 182 2.19 -2.00 3.20
N VAL A 183 1.66 -3.13 3.65
CA VAL A 183 2.22 -3.88 4.79
C VAL A 183 3.61 -4.42 4.48
N THR A 184 3.87 -4.92 3.26
CA THR A 184 5.15 -5.53 2.90
C THR A 184 6.24 -4.52 2.59
N ASN A 185 5.91 -3.43 1.90
CA ASN A 185 6.90 -2.52 1.30
C ASN A 185 6.96 -1.16 1.99
N LYS A 186 5.94 -0.79 2.77
CA LYS A 186 5.82 0.51 3.43
C LYS A 186 5.73 0.39 4.96
N GLY A 187 6.39 -0.63 5.53
CA GLY A 187 6.43 -0.87 6.97
C GLY A 187 6.86 0.38 7.77
N GLY A 188 6.25 0.56 8.95
CA GLY A 188 6.48 1.73 9.81
C GLY A 188 5.71 2.99 9.40
N SER A 189 4.99 2.97 8.27
CA SER A 189 4.06 4.05 7.92
C SER A 189 2.68 3.81 8.53
N LEU A 190 1.96 4.90 8.85
CA LEU A 190 0.60 4.83 9.38
C LEU A 190 -0.36 4.06 8.44
N ALA A 191 -0.17 4.21 7.12
CA ALA A 191 -0.95 3.46 6.13
C ALA A 191 -0.71 1.95 6.21
N ALA A 192 0.53 1.51 6.46
CA ALA A 192 0.86 0.11 6.65
C ALA A 192 0.25 -0.45 7.95
N ASP A 193 0.33 0.31 9.05
CA ASP A 193 -0.25 -0.10 10.34
C ASP A 193 -1.78 -0.27 10.25
N ILE A 194 -2.47 0.65 9.57
CA ILE A 194 -3.92 0.54 9.33
C ILE A 194 -4.21 -0.67 8.43
N SER A 195 -3.44 -0.84 7.36
CA SER A 195 -3.60 -1.97 6.43
C SER A 195 -3.41 -3.31 7.14
N GLU A 196 -2.42 -3.42 8.02
CA GLU A 196 -2.16 -4.63 8.80
C GLU A 196 -3.35 -4.96 9.71
N LYS A 197 -3.85 -3.98 10.47
CA LYS A 197 -5.04 -4.14 11.34
C LYS A 197 -6.30 -4.55 10.57
N LEU A 198 -6.44 -4.10 9.32
CA LEU A 198 -7.54 -4.50 8.45
C LEU A 198 -7.36 -5.94 7.97
N LEU A 199 -6.15 -6.34 7.56
CA LEU A 199 -5.86 -7.69 7.08
C LEU A 199 -5.84 -8.75 8.20
N GLU A 200 -5.66 -8.35 9.46
CA GLU A 200 -5.81 -9.24 10.62
C GLU A 200 -7.26 -9.74 10.82
N LYS A 201 -8.24 -9.02 10.26
CA LYS A 201 -9.66 -9.38 10.34
C LYS A 201 -9.98 -10.49 9.35
N PRO A 202 -10.42 -11.69 9.81
CA PRO A 202 -10.70 -12.82 8.93
C PRO A 202 -11.73 -12.50 7.83
N GLU A 203 -12.75 -11.71 8.15
CA GLU A 203 -13.82 -11.31 7.22
C GLU A 203 -13.35 -10.38 6.11
N ILE A 204 -12.25 -9.65 6.32
CA ILE A 204 -11.61 -8.84 5.28
C ILE A 204 -10.68 -9.75 4.49
N LEU A 205 -9.76 -10.45 5.18
CA LEU A 205 -8.76 -11.31 4.53
C LEU A 205 -9.38 -12.34 3.57
N GLN A 206 -10.52 -12.93 3.95
CA GLN A 206 -11.24 -13.91 3.13
C GLN A 206 -11.77 -13.35 1.79
N ARG A 207 -11.91 -12.03 1.65
CA ARG A 207 -12.31 -11.37 0.39
C ARG A 207 -11.18 -11.28 -0.62
N GLY A 208 -9.94 -11.48 -0.17
CA GLY A 208 -8.76 -11.51 -1.03
C GLY A 208 -8.65 -12.83 -1.78
N THR A 209 -7.82 -12.86 -2.82
CA THR A 209 -7.48 -14.11 -3.51
C THR A 209 -6.80 -15.10 -2.56
N LYS A 210 -6.92 -16.41 -2.82
CA LYS A 210 -6.26 -17.44 -2.00
C LYS A 210 -4.74 -17.25 -1.97
N ALA A 211 -4.13 -16.89 -3.10
CA ALA A 211 -2.71 -16.57 -3.20
C ALA A 211 -2.31 -15.42 -2.24
N MET A 212 -3.10 -14.34 -2.21
CA MET A 212 -2.90 -13.22 -1.29
C MET A 212 -2.97 -13.68 0.17
N GLN A 213 -4.00 -14.46 0.52
CA GLN A 213 -4.21 -14.96 1.87
C GLN A 213 -2.99 -15.77 2.36
N VAL A 214 -2.43 -16.63 1.51
CA VAL A 214 -1.22 -17.40 1.82
C VAL A 214 0.00 -16.50 1.99
N ALA A 215 0.20 -15.52 1.11
CA ALA A 215 1.30 -14.56 1.24
C ALA A 215 1.21 -13.79 2.59
N TYR A 216 0.01 -13.38 2.99
CA TYR A 216 -0.21 -12.72 4.28
C TYR A 216 0.03 -13.67 5.47
N LYS A 217 -0.49 -14.90 5.42
CA LYS A 217 -0.27 -15.94 6.45
C LYS A 217 1.24 -16.22 6.63
N LEU A 218 1.98 -16.40 5.53
CA LEU A 218 3.44 -16.61 5.55
C LEU A 218 4.18 -15.46 6.22
N ARG A 219 3.74 -14.22 5.99
CA ARG A 219 4.32 -13.03 6.61
C ARG A 219 4.08 -13.01 8.12
N LYS A 220 2.83 -13.24 8.56
CA LYS A 220 2.42 -13.13 9.97
C LYS A 220 2.77 -14.36 10.80
N ALA A 221 2.96 -15.51 10.18
CA ALA A 221 3.33 -16.74 10.87
C ALA A 221 4.62 -16.54 11.67
N SER A 222 4.59 -16.96 12.94
CA SER A 222 5.82 -17.10 13.70
C SER A 222 6.73 -18.09 13.00
N CYS A 223 8.02 -17.97 13.27
CA CYS A 223 9.02 -18.75 12.57
C CYS A 223 8.68 -20.25 12.41
N PRO A 224 8.47 -21.03 13.49
CA PRO A 224 8.19 -22.45 13.38
C PRO A 224 6.91 -22.77 12.61
N LYS A 225 5.93 -21.85 12.59
CA LYS A 225 4.65 -22.01 11.89
C LYS A 225 4.72 -21.70 10.40
N LYS A 226 5.81 -21.12 9.89
CA LYS A 226 5.95 -20.82 8.45
C LYS A 226 5.93 -22.10 7.61
N LYS A 227 6.54 -23.18 8.12
CA LYS A 227 6.60 -24.48 7.45
C LYS A 227 5.21 -25.07 7.14
N ASP A 228 4.23 -24.82 8.02
CA ASP A 228 2.85 -25.28 7.84
C ASP A 228 2.21 -24.71 6.56
N PHE A 229 2.73 -23.60 6.03
CA PHE A 229 2.20 -22.92 4.84
C PHE A 229 2.99 -23.19 3.55
N PHE A 230 4.14 -23.89 3.60
CA PHE A 230 4.95 -24.10 2.39
C PHE A 230 4.19 -24.91 1.33
N LYS A 231 3.50 -25.97 1.73
CA LYS A 231 2.66 -26.75 0.82
C LYS A 231 1.52 -25.92 0.21
N GLU A 232 0.76 -25.19 1.03
CA GLU A 232 -0.34 -24.32 0.57
C GLU A 232 0.20 -23.24 -0.40
N ALA A 233 1.37 -22.66 -0.11
CA ALA A 233 2.03 -21.69 -0.98
C ALA A 233 2.47 -22.31 -2.31
N GLY A 234 3.03 -23.51 -2.29
CA GLY A 234 3.37 -24.26 -3.49
C GLY A 234 2.14 -24.51 -4.37
N GLU A 235 0.97 -24.77 -3.80
CA GLU A 235 -0.26 -25.08 -4.55
C GLU A 235 -0.97 -23.85 -5.12
N VAL A 236 -1.20 -22.81 -4.30
CA VAL A 236 -2.04 -21.66 -4.68
C VAL A 236 -1.32 -20.31 -4.63
N GLY A 237 -0.04 -20.29 -4.24
CA GLY A 237 0.76 -19.07 -4.16
C GLY A 237 1.09 -18.47 -5.53
N ASP A 238 1.32 -17.17 -5.53
CA ASP A 238 1.75 -16.39 -6.69
C ASP A 238 3.05 -15.62 -6.39
N ARG A 239 3.37 -14.62 -7.23
CA ARG A 239 4.58 -13.79 -7.09
C ARG A 239 4.75 -13.19 -5.70
N ARG A 240 3.65 -12.91 -4.97
CA ARG A 240 3.70 -12.31 -3.63
C ARG A 240 4.11 -13.34 -2.59
N ALA A 241 3.55 -14.56 -2.68
CA ALA A 241 3.95 -15.67 -1.83
C ALA A 241 5.42 -16.05 -2.10
N LEU A 242 5.82 -16.11 -3.38
CA LEU A 242 7.21 -16.35 -3.78
C LEU A 242 8.16 -15.34 -3.14
N GLY A 243 7.82 -14.04 -3.16
CA GLY A 243 8.62 -13.02 -2.49
C GLY A 243 8.80 -13.26 -0.99
N GLN A 244 7.77 -13.77 -0.29
CA GLN A 244 7.91 -14.13 1.12
C GLN A 244 8.77 -15.38 1.33
N LEU A 245 8.61 -16.41 0.50
CA LEU A 245 9.43 -17.62 0.55
C LEU A 245 10.92 -17.30 0.30
N GLN A 246 11.22 -16.48 -0.70
CA GLN A 246 12.58 -16.05 -1.03
C GLN A 246 13.25 -15.24 0.09
N ILE A 247 12.49 -14.46 0.86
CA ILE A 247 13.00 -13.79 2.06
C ILE A 247 13.33 -14.82 3.14
N ILE A 248 12.47 -15.84 3.30
CA ILE A 248 12.67 -16.92 4.28
C ILE A 248 13.90 -17.77 3.91
N SER A 249 14.07 -18.15 2.64
CA SER A 249 15.22 -18.96 2.18
C SER A 249 16.55 -18.21 2.29
N LYS A 250 16.55 -16.89 2.03
CA LYS A 250 17.75 -16.03 2.14
C LYS A 250 18.09 -15.59 3.57
N THR A 251 17.20 -15.82 4.53
CA THR A 251 17.47 -15.42 5.92
C THR A 251 18.55 -16.34 6.50
N SER A 252 19.73 -15.77 6.76
CA SER A 252 20.85 -16.54 7.30
C SER A 252 20.56 -17.06 8.71
N CYS A 253 20.85 -18.34 8.91
CA CYS A 253 20.76 -18.98 10.21
C CYS A 253 21.82 -18.39 11.14
N GLY A 254 21.39 -17.83 12.27
CA GLY A 254 22.30 -17.20 13.21
C GLY A 254 21.73 -17.13 14.60
N ARG A 255 22.57 -16.82 15.60
CA ARG A 255 22.17 -16.77 17.03
C ARG A 255 20.97 -15.85 17.31
N ARG A 256 20.75 -14.84 16.45
CA ARG A 256 19.63 -13.88 16.55
C ARG A 256 18.44 -14.20 15.63
N ASN A 257 18.60 -15.11 14.67
CA ASN A 257 17.57 -15.48 13.70
C ASN A 257 17.14 -16.93 13.95
N THR A 258 15.98 -17.10 14.59
CA THR A 258 15.39 -18.42 14.84
C THR A 258 14.75 -19.04 13.60
N CYS A 259 14.66 -18.29 12.50
CA CYS A 259 14.25 -18.80 11.19
C CYS A 259 15.42 -19.29 10.38
N CYS A 260 15.50 -20.62 10.29
CA CYS A 260 16.49 -21.32 9.51
C CYS A 260 15.78 -22.37 8.64
N TYR A 261 15.63 -22.06 7.35
CA TYR A 261 15.01 -22.93 6.36
C TYR A 261 15.88 -23.12 5.09
N GLU A 262 17.16 -22.77 5.15
CA GLU A 262 18.10 -22.76 4.01
C GLU A 262 18.20 -24.11 3.26
N LYS A 263 17.83 -25.22 3.90
CA LYS A 263 17.87 -26.57 3.32
C LYS A 263 16.54 -27.31 3.47
N ASP A 264 15.45 -26.58 3.67
CA ASP A 264 14.13 -27.17 3.81
C ASP A 264 13.58 -27.51 2.42
N LYS A 265 13.44 -28.81 2.14
CA LYS A 265 12.98 -29.31 0.84
C LYS A 265 11.55 -28.87 0.52
N ASP A 266 10.71 -28.64 1.52
CA ASP A 266 9.32 -28.22 1.30
C ASP A 266 9.28 -26.74 0.87
N LEU A 267 10.18 -25.92 1.40
CA LEU A 267 10.40 -24.54 0.95
C LEU A 267 10.87 -24.48 -0.50
N ASP A 268 11.93 -25.23 -0.83
CA ASP A 268 12.47 -25.28 -2.20
C ASP A 268 11.42 -25.77 -3.21
N ALA A 269 10.66 -26.80 -2.84
CA ALA A 269 9.57 -27.32 -3.67
C ALA A 269 8.45 -26.29 -3.88
N ALA A 270 8.12 -25.51 -2.85
CA ALA A 270 7.12 -24.45 -2.95
C ALA A 270 7.58 -23.30 -3.85
N GLU A 271 8.83 -22.85 -3.73
CA GLU A 271 9.42 -21.83 -4.61
C GLU A 271 9.40 -22.30 -6.07
N ALA A 272 9.92 -23.51 -6.34
CA ALA A 272 9.97 -24.09 -7.67
C ALA A 272 8.57 -24.25 -8.29
N ALA A 273 7.57 -24.66 -7.51
CA ALA A 273 6.19 -24.81 -7.98
C ALA A 273 5.56 -23.47 -8.39
N ILE A 274 5.82 -22.38 -7.64
CA ILE A 274 5.32 -21.05 -8.01
C ILE A 274 6.06 -20.52 -9.23
N GLU A 275 7.38 -20.65 -9.29
CA GLU A 275 8.19 -20.20 -10.44
C GLU A 275 7.78 -20.91 -11.74
N ALA A 276 7.53 -22.21 -11.69
CA ALA A 276 7.05 -22.98 -12.84
C ALA A 276 5.70 -22.48 -13.37
N ARG A 277 4.80 -21.99 -12.51
CA ARG A 277 3.52 -21.39 -12.94
C ARG A 277 3.67 -19.98 -13.49
N LEU A 278 4.61 -19.18 -12.97
CA LEU A 278 4.81 -17.79 -13.38
C LEU A 278 5.64 -17.66 -14.66
N GLY A 279 6.42 -18.69 -15.01
CA GLY A 279 7.18 -18.77 -16.26
C GLY A 279 6.42 -19.37 -17.44
N GLN A 280 5.17 -19.79 -17.22
CA GLN A 280 4.21 -20.20 -18.25
C GLN A 280 3.29 -19.03 -18.60
#